data_AF-A0A0C2GDG9-F1
#
_entry.id   AF-A0A0C2GDG9-F1
#
_cell.length_a   1.000
_cell.length_b   1.000
_cell.length_c   1.000
_cell.angle_alpha   90.00
_cell.angle_beta   90.00
_cell.angle_gamma   90.00
#
_symmetry.space_group_name_H-M   'P 1'
#
loop_
_entity.id
_entity.type
_entity.pdbx_description
1 polymer ?
#
loop_
_entity_poly.entity_id
_entity_poly.type
_entity_poly.pdbx_seq_one_letter_code
_entity_poly.pdbx_strand_id
1 'polypeptide(L)'
;MLFIFNESTALYPSIYLGFDAPPDQRFRYLQAILKEARRIAHKFSPPLPIYAYTKIEYDPLKEIDKFYNEDDLCSTIKQSADLGIDGIIIWSSSANMLERCPYIQKNMNEGIGL
;
A
#
# COMPACT_ATOMS: atom_id res chain seq x y z
N MET A 1 -5.79 22.67 -0.90
CA MET A 1 -6.37 21.37 -1.32
C MET A 1 -7.63 20.95 -0.56
N LEU A 2 -8.12 21.70 0.45
CA LEU A 2 -9.36 21.31 1.16
C LEU A 2 -10.56 21.10 0.24
N PHE A 3 -10.65 21.85 -0.86
CA PHE A 3 -11.72 21.68 -1.85
C PHE A 3 -11.81 20.26 -2.44
N ILE A 4 -10.70 19.56 -2.65
CA ILE A 4 -10.72 18.17 -3.17
C ILE A 4 -11.25 17.23 -2.10
N PHE A 5 -10.78 17.40 -0.86
CA PHE A 5 -11.16 16.52 0.25
C PHE A 5 -12.62 16.72 0.67
N ASN A 6 -13.17 17.92 0.52
CA ASN A 6 -14.59 18.20 0.77
C ASN A 6 -15.52 17.44 -0.18
N GLU A 7 -15.08 17.20 -1.42
CA GLU A 7 -15.82 16.44 -2.43
C GLU A 7 -15.46 14.94 -2.41
N SER A 8 -14.58 14.51 -1.50
CA SER A 8 -14.14 13.13 -1.40
C SER A 8 -14.97 12.34 -0.39
N THR A 9 -15.28 11.09 -0.71
CA THR A 9 -15.96 10.16 0.21
C THR A 9 -14.99 9.23 0.94
N ALA A 10 -13.71 9.21 0.55
CA ALA A 10 -12.62 8.46 1.16
C ALA A 10 -11.27 9.04 0.71
N LEU A 11 -10.20 8.66 1.42
CA LEU A 11 -8.82 9.00 1.05
C LEU A 11 -8.08 7.76 0.53
N TYR A 12 -7.30 7.94 -0.54
CA TYR A 12 -6.60 6.85 -1.24
C TYR A 12 -5.09 7.12 -1.34
N PRO A 13 -4.36 7.20 -0.22
CA PRO A 13 -2.92 7.41 -0.26
C PRO A 13 -2.22 6.21 -0.94
N SER A 14 -1.22 6.48 -1.76
CA SER A 14 -0.32 5.43 -2.27
C SER A 14 0.85 5.24 -1.30
N ILE A 15 1.08 4.00 -0.90
CA ILE A 15 2.18 3.58 0.00
C ILE A 15 3.12 2.60 -0.71
N TYR A 16 3.29 2.77 -2.02
CA TYR A 16 4.11 1.90 -2.85
C TYR A 16 5.59 1.97 -2.47
N LEU A 17 6.21 0.81 -2.38
CA LEU A 17 7.66 0.61 -2.36
C LEU A 17 8.15 0.23 -3.75
N GLY A 18 9.40 0.60 -4.04
CA GLY A 18 10.06 0.41 -5.33
C GLY A 18 11.35 1.24 -5.49
N PHE A 19 11.79 1.91 -4.42
CA PHE A 19 13.00 2.70 -4.36
C PHE A 19 14.00 2.03 -3.41
N ASP A 20 15.29 2.26 -3.67
CA ASP A 20 16.37 1.73 -2.84
C ASP A 20 16.47 2.52 -1.54
N ALA A 21 16.10 1.88 -0.44
CA ALA A 21 16.21 2.40 0.91
C ALA A 21 16.29 1.25 1.91
N PRO A 22 16.95 1.45 3.07
CA PRO A 22 16.90 0.51 4.18
C PRO A 22 15.47 0.25 4.70
N PRO A 23 15.19 -0.93 5.28
CA PRO A 23 13.85 -1.28 5.75
C PRO A 23 13.24 -0.27 6.75
N ASP A 24 14.05 0.30 7.65
CA ASP A 24 13.58 1.29 8.63
C ASP A 24 13.13 2.60 7.98
N GLN A 25 13.82 3.01 6.91
CA GLN A 25 13.46 4.19 6.14
C GLN A 25 12.17 3.96 5.35
N ARG A 26 11.99 2.76 4.76
CA ARG A 26 10.74 2.36 4.10
C ARG A 26 9.58 2.34 5.09
N PHE A 27 9.76 1.74 6.27
CA PHE A 27 8.76 1.76 7.35
C PHE A 27 8.34 3.18 7.74
N ARG A 28 9.30 4.11 7.91
CA ARG A 28 9.01 5.52 8.24
C ARG A 28 8.34 6.27 7.10
N TYR A 29 8.70 5.97 5.85
CA TYR A 29 8.07 6.55 4.66
C TYR A 29 6.58 6.23 4.62
N LEU A 30 6.20 4.95 4.79
CA LEU A 30 4.80 4.55 4.87
C LEU A 30 4.09 5.21 6.06
N GLN A 31 4.73 5.19 7.24
CA GLN A 31 4.16 5.78 8.45
C GLN A 31 3.83 7.27 8.26
N ALA A 32 4.69 8.03 7.59
CA ALA A 32 4.46 9.44 7.34
C ALA A 32 3.23 9.68 6.46
N ILE A 33 3.08 8.91 5.38
CA ILE A 33 1.94 9.01 4.46
C ILE A 33 0.63 8.65 5.17
N LEU A 34 0.63 7.54 5.90
CA LEU A 34 -0.55 7.06 6.62
C LEU A 34 -0.97 8.02 7.74
N LYS A 35 0.00 8.57 8.48
CA LYS A 35 -0.28 9.61 9.49
C LYS A 35 -0.84 10.88 8.87
N GLU A 36 -0.34 11.29 7.71
CA GLU A 36 -0.87 12.47 7.02
C GLU A 36 -2.29 12.22 6.50
N ALA A 37 -2.57 11.06 5.91
CA ALA A 37 -3.92 10.68 5.50
C ALA A 37 -4.89 10.72 6.69
N ARG A 38 -4.49 10.15 7.84
CA ARG A 38 -5.26 10.25 9.09
C ARG A 38 -5.49 11.68 9.53
N ARG A 39 -4.45 12.52 9.51
CA ARG A 39 -4.55 13.93 9.90
C ARG A 39 -5.56 14.68 9.03
N ILE A 40 -5.63 14.37 7.73
CA ILE A 40 -6.65 14.93 6.83
C ILE A 40 -8.03 14.35 7.13
N ALA A 41 -8.17 13.02 7.27
CA ALA A 41 -9.44 12.36 7.56
C ALA A 41 -10.14 12.93 8.80
N HIS A 42 -9.39 13.17 9.88
CA HIS A 42 -9.92 13.69 11.15
C HIS A 42 -10.35 15.17 11.09
N LYS A 43 -10.20 15.86 9.95
CA LYS A 43 -10.80 17.18 9.74
C LYS A 43 -12.28 17.11 9.39
N PHE A 44 -12.80 15.91 9.11
CA PHE A 44 -14.18 15.64 8.75
C PHE A 44 -14.90 14.94 9.90
N SER A 45 -16.23 15.08 9.95
CA SER A 45 -17.08 14.44 10.95
C SER A 45 -18.30 13.80 10.26
N PRO A 46 -18.38 12.45 10.19
CA PRO A 46 -17.38 11.50 10.68
C PRO A 46 -16.05 11.60 9.90
N PRO A 47 -14.93 11.10 10.45
CA PRO A 47 -13.67 11.04 9.71
C PRO A 47 -13.84 10.30 8.38
N LEU A 48 -13.19 10.79 7.33
CA LEU A 48 -13.22 10.11 6.03
C LEU A 48 -12.51 8.74 6.14
N PRO A 49 -13.08 7.67 5.59
CA PRO A 49 -12.41 6.38 5.56
C PRO A 49 -11.16 6.45 4.66
N ILE A 50 -10.14 5.65 5.00
CA ILE A 50 -8.85 5.62 4.31
C ILE A 50 -8.63 4.22 3.74
N TYR A 51 -8.43 4.14 2.42
CA TYR A 51 -8.09 2.91 1.71
C TYR A 51 -6.72 3.06 1.03
N ALA A 52 -5.67 2.61 1.71
CA ALA A 52 -4.31 2.79 1.23
C ALA A 52 -4.00 1.87 0.05
N TYR A 53 -3.52 2.43 -1.05
CA TYR A 53 -3.05 1.67 -2.20
C TYR A 53 -1.66 1.10 -1.90
N THR A 54 -1.55 -0.22 -1.89
CA THR A 54 -0.28 -0.96 -1.80
C THR A 54 -0.08 -1.87 -3.01
N LYS A 55 1.17 -2.21 -3.30
CA LYS A 55 1.53 -3.29 -4.22
C LYS A 55 1.93 -4.53 -3.42
N ILE A 56 2.16 -5.61 -4.15
CA ILE A 56 2.85 -6.83 -3.66
C ILE A 56 4.24 -6.98 -4.30
N GLU A 57 4.60 -6.06 -5.19
CA GLU A 57 5.78 -6.08 -6.06
C GLU A 57 6.46 -4.71 -6.10
N TYR A 58 7.79 -4.70 -6.26
CA TYR A 58 8.55 -3.45 -6.33
C TYR A 58 8.31 -2.71 -7.65
N ASP A 59 8.54 -3.35 -8.80
CA ASP A 59 8.33 -2.76 -10.13
C ASP A 59 7.62 -3.74 -11.09
N PRO A 60 6.27 -3.86 -10.99
CA PRO A 60 5.50 -4.79 -11.83
C PRO A 60 5.44 -4.39 -13.32
N LEU A 61 6.05 -3.28 -13.72
CA LEU A 61 6.14 -2.87 -15.14
C LEU A 61 7.37 -3.47 -15.83
N LYS A 62 8.40 -3.87 -15.06
CA LYS A 62 9.69 -4.33 -15.60
C LYS A 62 10.12 -5.68 -15.03
N GLU A 63 9.80 -5.94 -13.78
CA GLU A 63 10.22 -7.14 -13.06
C GLU A 63 9.09 -8.17 -13.06
N ILE A 64 9.44 -9.46 -13.22
CA ILE A 64 8.47 -10.56 -13.28
C ILE A 64 8.30 -11.23 -11.91
N ASP A 65 9.38 -11.35 -11.14
CA ASP A 65 9.43 -12.14 -9.90
C ASP A 65 9.96 -11.37 -8.68
N LYS A 66 9.96 -10.04 -8.73
CA LYS A 66 10.48 -9.17 -7.67
C LYS A 66 9.37 -8.66 -6.73
N PHE A 67 9.00 -9.51 -5.77
CA PHE A 67 7.95 -9.26 -4.76
C PHE A 67 8.49 -8.62 -3.48
N TYR A 68 7.62 -7.97 -2.71
CA TYR A 68 7.95 -7.46 -1.39
C TYR A 68 8.39 -8.59 -0.47
N ASN A 69 9.46 -8.34 0.29
CA ASN A 69 9.89 -9.24 1.35
C ASN A 69 8.96 -9.13 2.58
N GLU A 70 9.15 -9.99 3.58
CA GLU A 70 8.31 -10.02 4.79
C GLU A 70 8.31 -8.67 5.56
N ASP A 71 9.46 -7.99 5.64
CA ASP A 71 9.58 -6.69 6.31
C ASP A 71 8.72 -5.62 5.62
N ASP A 72 8.72 -5.61 4.29
CA ASP A 72 7.96 -4.66 3.49
C ASP A 72 6.46 -5.01 3.44
N LEU A 73 6.11 -6.29 3.43
CA LEU A 73 4.73 -6.76 3.62
C LEU A 73 4.21 -6.36 5.02
N CYS A 74 5.01 -6.53 6.07
CA CYS A 74 4.67 -6.06 7.41
C CYS A 74 4.51 -4.53 7.44
N SER A 75 5.42 -3.81 6.79
CA SER A 75 5.36 -2.35 6.73
C SER A 75 4.15 -1.84 5.96
N THR A 76 3.69 -2.55 4.92
CA THR A 76 2.57 -2.13 4.07
C THR A 76 1.21 -2.57 4.62
N ILE A 77 1.11 -3.81 5.09
CA ILE A 77 -0.16 -4.41 5.54
C ILE A 77 -0.34 -4.16 7.04
N LYS A 78 0.57 -4.68 7.87
CA LYS A 78 0.44 -4.63 9.34
C LYS A 78 0.49 -3.21 9.87
N GLN A 79 1.42 -2.39 9.40
CA GLN A 79 1.50 -0.99 9.84
C GLN A 79 0.22 -0.20 9.51
N SER A 80 -0.41 -0.47 8.36
CA SER A 80 -1.69 0.16 8.00
C SER A 80 -2.78 -0.22 9.02
N ALA A 81 -2.87 -1.50 9.39
CA ALA A 81 -3.81 -1.95 10.42
C ALA A 81 -3.48 -1.35 11.79
N ASP A 82 -2.22 -1.36 12.22
CA ASP A 82 -1.75 -0.83 13.51
C ASP A 82 -2.00 0.68 13.64
N LEU A 83 -1.94 1.42 12.54
CA LEU A 83 -2.27 2.85 12.49
C LEU A 83 -3.78 3.11 12.35
N GLY A 84 -4.63 2.08 12.32
CA GLY A 84 -6.08 2.19 12.24
C GLY A 84 -6.60 2.71 10.89
N ILE A 85 -5.93 2.34 9.80
CA ILE A 85 -6.41 2.60 8.43
C ILE A 85 -7.58 1.65 8.13
N ASP A 86 -8.64 2.15 7.50
CA ASP A 86 -9.90 1.42 7.30
C ASP A 86 -9.80 0.25 6.31
N GLY A 87 -8.83 0.30 5.38
CA GLY A 87 -8.50 -0.82 4.51
C GLY A 87 -7.29 -0.58 3.63
N ILE A 88 -6.91 -1.63 2.89
CA ILE A 88 -5.87 -1.57 1.86
C ILE A 88 -6.42 -2.05 0.52
N ILE A 89 -5.92 -1.47 -0.56
CA ILE A 89 -6.21 -1.88 -1.93
C ILE A 89 -4.91 -2.43 -2.51
N ILE A 90 -4.89 -3.73 -2.82
CA ILE A 90 -3.77 -4.36 -3.51
C ILE A 90 -3.91 -4.05 -5.01
N TRP A 91 -2.91 -3.35 -5.54
CA TRP A 91 -2.82 -3.00 -6.95
C TRP A 91 -1.63 -3.69 -7.61
N SER A 92 -1.78 -4.01 -8.89
CA SER A 92 -0.70 -4.49 -9.74
C SER A 92 -0.89 -4.04 -11.19
N SER A 93 0.16 -4.11 -12.00
CA SER A 93 0.15 -3.76 -13.42
C SER A 93 -0.29 -4.94 -14.28
N SER A 94 -0.95 -4.68 -15.41
CA SER A 94 -1.26 -5.68 -16.44
C SER A 94 -0.04 -6.08 -17.30
N ALA A 95 1.10 -5.39 -17.17
CA ALA A 95 2.32 -5.70 -17.91
C ALA A 95 2.79 -7.14 -17.65
N ASN A 96 3.04 -7.91 -18.71
CA ASN A 96 3.52 -9.30 -18.66
C ASN A 96 2.71 -10.21 -17.72
N MET A 97 1.39 -9.98 -17.60
CA MET A 97 0.54 -10.69 -16.63
C MET A 97 0.59 -12.20 -16.80
N LEU A 98 0.59 -12.72 -18.04
CA LEU A 98 0.65 -14.17 -18.28
C LEU A 98 1.93 -14.81 -17.70
N GLU A 99 3.05 -14.10 -17.77
CA GLU A 99 4.34 -14.56 -17.23
C GLU A 99 4.40 -14.39 -15.70
N ARG A 100 3.73 -13.38 -15.16
CA ARG A 100 3.72 -13.03 -13.73
C ARG A 100 2.71 -13.82 -12.90
N CYS A 101 1.61 -14.28 -13.50
CA CYS A 101 0.56 -15.08 -12.86
C CYS A 101 1.06 -16.21 -11.94
N PRO A 102 1.97 -17.11 -12.34
CA PRO A 102 2.45 -18.18 -11.46
C PRO A 102 3.19 -17.65 -10.23
N TYR A 103 3.97 -16.58 -10.37
CA TYR A 103 4.68 -15.97 -9.25
C TYR A 103 3.73 -15.21 -8.31
N ILE A 104 2.74 -14.52 -8.86
CA ILE A 104 1.68 -13.87 -8.07
C ILE A 104 0.91 -14.93 -7.27
N GLN A 105 0.49 -16.02 -7.92
CA GLN A 105 -0.21 -17.11 -7.25
C GLN A 105 0.62 -17.69 -6.09
N LYS A 106 1.91 -17.93 -6.32
CA LYS A 106 2.82 -18.43 -5.29
C LYS A 106 2.90 -17.46 -4.10
N ASN A 107 3.15 -16.17 -4.35
CA ASN A 107 3.25 -15.15 -3.29
C ASN A 107 1.95 -14.99 -2.49
N MET A 108 0.79 -15.10 -3.16
CA MET A 108 -0.50 -15.07 -2.49
C MET A 108 -0.72 -16.29 -1.58
N ASN A 109 -0.36 -17.48 -2.04
CA ASN A 109 -0.58 -18.72 -1.29
C ASN A 109 0.41 -18.91 -0.13
N GLU A 110 1.65 -18.46 -0.29
CA GLU A 110 2.74 -18.74 0.66
C GLU A 110 3.05 -17.58 1.61
N GLY A 111 2.59 -16.35 1.29
CA GLY A 111 2.93 -15.15 2.07
C GLY A 111 1.72 -14.31 2.44
N ILE A 112 1.05 -13.73 1.44
CA ILE A 112 0.06 -12.65 1.69
C ILE A 112 -1.29 -13.17 2.19
N GLY A 113 -1.72 -14.35 1.73
CA GLY A 113 -3.07 -14.90 1.98
C GLY A 113 -3.19 -15.83 3.18
N LEU A 114 -2.12 -15.97 3.98
CA LEU A 114 -2.10 -16.77 5.22
C LEU A 114 -2.62 -15.96 6.42
#